data_AF-A0A7K5A3S6-F1
#
_entry.id   AF-A0A7K5A3S6-F1
#
_cell.length_a   1.000
_cell.length_b   1.000
_cell.length_c   1.000
_cell.angle_alpha   90.00
_cell.angle_beta   90.00
_cell.angle_gamma   90.00
#
_symmetry.space_group_name_H-M   'P 1'
#
loop_
_entity.id
_entity.type
_entity.pdbx_description
1 polymer ?
#
loop_
_entity_poly.entity_id
_entity_poly.type
_entity_poly.pdbx_seq_one_letter_code
_entity_poly.pdbx_strand_id
1 'polypeptide(L)'
;SLLVNVSGEPRKEKVKLPSSLQGRKTNSIPNKKIGNLAAGKINTTSLTTRRQHLSGFHLIPPRVTFGVLKEGCTYVTPVILKNVGVDFSRFRVKQPPTHTGLRVMYTPGPVAAGLQVELKIEIFAMVTGGEDSGGLEEISHDIEILTEIETLLLPVRANILC
;
A
#
# COMPACT_ATOMS: atom_id res chain seq x y z
N SER A 1 -29.26 -0.83 -0.43
CA SER A 1 -29.35 -0.04 -1.68
C SER A 1 -30.70 0.62 -1.75
N LEU A 2 -30.77 1.95 -1.87
CA LEU A 2 -32.04 2.65 -2.04
C LEU A 2 -32.56 2.37 -3.46
N LEU A 3 -33.74 1.74 -3.54
CA LEU A 3 -34.36 1.26 -4.78
C LEU A 3 -35.03 2.37 -5.60
N VAL A 4 -35.18 3.55 -5.01
CA VAL A 4 -35.88 4.70 -5.57
C VAL A 4 -34.96 5.92 -5.65
N ASN A 5 -35.17 6.75 -6.67
CA ASN A 5 -34.51 8.04 -6.77
C ASN A 5 -35.12 9.04 -5.76
N VAL A 6 -34.55 10.24 -5.68
CA VAL A 6 -35.01 11.31 -4.76
C VAL A 6 -36.45 11.77 -5.05
N SER A 7 -36.99 11.41 -6.22
CA SER A 7 -38.35 11.71 -6.66
C SER A 7 -39.31 10.52 -6.52
N GLY A 8 -38.88 9.39 -5.91
CA GLY A 8 -39.74 8.23 -5.65
C GLY A 8 -39.89 7.23 -6.80
N GLU A 9 -39.21 7.41 -7.94
CA GLU A 9 -39.29 6.49 -9.08
C GLU A 9 -38.20 5.40 -9.05
N PRO A 10 -38.45 4.21 -9.64
CA PRO A 10 -37.45 3.15 -9.77
C PRO A 10 -36.23 3.64 -10.57
N ARG A 11 -35.04 3.64 -9.97
CA ARG A 11 -33.85 4.20 -10.64
C ARG A 11 -33.41 3.31 -11.81
N LYS A 12 -33.11 3.92 -12.96
CA LYS A 12 -32.56 3.24 -14.16
C LYS A 12 -31.03 3.37 -14.30
N GLU A 13 -30.40 4.30 -13.60
CA GLU A 13 -28.96 4.59 -13.74
C GLU A 13 -28.14 4.00 -12.57
N LYS A 14 -26.87 3.61 -12.78
CA LYS A 14 -26.00 3.08 -11.72
C LYS A 14 -25.38 4.22 -10.88
N VAL A 15 -25.29 4.08 -9.55
CA VAL A 15 -24.70 5.13 -8.68
C VAL A 15 -23.22 5.23 -9.03
N LYS A 16 -22.77 6.39 -9.51
CA LYS A 16 -21.34 6.69 -9.61
C LYS A 16 -20.83 6.94 -8.19
N LEU A 17 -20.03 6.01 -7.66
CA LEU A 17 -19.41 6.17 -6.35
C LEU A 17 -18.35 7.28 -6.43
N PRO A 18 -18.28 8.17 -5.43
CA PRO A 18 -17.21 9.16 -5.35
C PRO A 18 -15.85 8.47 -5.27
N SER A 19 -14.82 9.13 -5.82
CA SER A 19 -13.45 8.61 -5.87
C SER A 19 -12.86 8.32 -4.49
N SER A 20 -13.37 8.96 -3.44
CA SER A 20 -13.02 8.69 -2.04
C SER A 20 -13.38 7.26 -1.56
N LEU A 21 -14.31 6.59 -2.23
CA LEU A 21 -14.69 5.19 -1.96
C LEU A 21 -13.97 4.20 -2.89
N GLN A 22 -13.24 4.69 -3.90
CA GLN A 22 -12.46 3.89 -4.82
C GLN A 22 -11.03 3.74 -4.29
N GLY A 23 -10.86 2.95 -3.23
CA GLY A 23 -9.54 2.49 -2.81
C GLY A 23 -8.89 1.71 -3.95
N ARG A 24 -7.90 2.31 -4.61
CA ARG A 24 -7.19 1.69 -5.73
C ARG A 24 -6.03 0.86 -5.19
N LYS A 25 -6.00 -0.43 -5.54
CA LYS A 25 -4.88 -1.32 -5.23
C LYS A 25 -3.58 -0.74 -5.79
N THR A 26 -2.53 -0.67 -4.97
CA THR A 26 -1.18 -0.26 -5.38
C THR A 26 -0.53 -1.32 -6.27
N ASN A 27 0.54 -0.94 -6.97
CA ASN A 27 1.35 -1.89 -7.72
C ASN A 27 1.83 -3.00 -6.77
N SER A 28 1.61 -4.25 -7.15
CA SER A 28 2.00 -5.40 -6.36
C SER A 28 2.69 -6.43 -7.25
N ILE A 29 3.73 -7.07 -6.70
CA ILE A 29 4.48 -8.13 -7.35
C ILE A 29 4.12 -9.45 -6.65
N PRO A 30 3.56 -10.45 -7.35
CA PRO A 30 3.30 -11.76 -6.77
C PRO A 30 4.58 -12.42 -6.22
N ASN A 31 4.51 -13.08 -5.07
CA ASN A 31 5.66 -13.79 -4.53
C ASN A 31 5.99 -15.03 -5.39
N LYS A 32 7.26 -15.24 -5.74
CA LYS A 32 7.73 -16.34 -6.62
C LYS A 32 7.58 -17.76 -6.03
N LYS A 33 7.10 -17.92 -4.79
CA LYS A 33 6.95 -19.25 -4.16
C LYS A 33 5.63 -19.91 -4.55
N ILE A 34 5.60 -20.50 -5.75
CA ILE A 34 4.81 -21.71 -5.99
C ILE A 34 5.64 -22.87 -5.43
N GLY A 35 5.56 -23.05 -4.12
CA GLY A 35 6.25 -24.12 -3.40
C GLY A 35 5.25 -25.19 -3.01
N ASN A 36 5.08 -26.19 -3.88
CA ASN A 36 4.51 -27.53 -3.66
C ASN A 36 3.84 -27.75 -2.31
N LEU A 37 2.51 -27.61 -2.28
CA LEU A 37 1.71 -28.16 -1.19
C LEU A 37 1.63 -29.68 -1.44
N ALA A 38 2.47 -30.45 -0.73
CA ALA A 38 2.24 -31.86 -0.51
C ALA A 38 0.96 -32.00 0.34
N ALA A 39 -0.20 -31.84 -0.30
CA ALA A 39 -1.50 -32.09 0.27
C ALA A 39 -1.89 -33.53 -0.07
N GLY A 40 -2.14 -34.33 0.97
CA GLY A 40 -2.82 -35.60 0.84
C GLY A 40 -4.04 -35.46 -0.06
N LYS A 41 -4.18 -36.41 -0.97
CA LYS A 41 -5.24 -36.49 -1.98
C LYS A 41 -6.62 -36.48 -1.30
N ILE A 42 -7.33 -35.36 -1.40
CA ILE A 42 -8.77 -35.30 -1.13
C ILE A 42 -9.43 -34.70 -2.36
N ASN A 43 -10.13 -35.56 -3.10
CA ASN A 43 -10.92 -35.17 -4.26
C ASN A 43 -12.24 -34.58 -3.76
N THR A 44 -12.35 -33.26 -3.71
CA THR A 44 -13.67 -32.60 -3.57
C THR A 44 -13.92 -31.80 -4.83
N THR A 45 -14.95 -32.20 -5.57
CA THR A 45 -15.31 -31.68 -6.89
C THR A 45 -16.17 -30.43 -6.80
N SER A 46 -15.82 -29.46 -7.66
CA SER A 46 -16.70 -28.45 -8.27
C SER A 46 -17.13 -27.25 -7.43
N LEU A 47 -16.47 -26.10 -7.65
CA LEU A 47 -17.07 -24.93 -8.29
C LEU A 47 -15.96 -24.00 -8.78
N THR A 48 -15.84 -23.90 -10.10
CA THR A 48 -15.00 -22.94 -10.82
C THR A 48 -15.55 -21.53 -10.66
N THR A 49 -15.19 -20.84 -9.58
CA THR A 49 -15.03 -19.40 -9.64
C THR A 49 -13.55 -19.14 -9.84
N ARG A 50 -13.16 -18.44 -10.91
CA ARG A 50 -11.83 -17.82 -11.01
C ARG A 50 -11.54 -17.25 -9.62
N ARG A 51 -10.51 -17.74 -8.92
CA ARG A 51 -10.04 -17.11 -7.68
C ARG A 51 -9.55 -15.73 -8.09
N GLN A 52 -10.48 -14.77 -8.20
CA GLN A 52 -10.15 -13.36 -8.10
C GLN A 52 -9.49 -13.29 -6.74
N HIS A 53 -8.18 -13.17 -6.79
CA HIS A 53 -7.31 -13.19 -5.64
C HIS A 53 -7.52 -11.88 -4.89
N LEU A 54 -8.64 -11.82 -4.17
CA LEU A 54 -9.09 -10.66 -3.41
C LEU A 54 -8.39 -10.57 -2.05
N SER A 55 -7.45 -11.46 -1.76
CA SER A 55 -6.56 -11.33 -0.62
C SER A 55 -5.48 -10.31 -0.97
N GLY A 56 -5.64 -9.10 -0.47
CA GLY A 56 -4.60 -8.10 -0.52
C GLY A 56 -4.72 -7.13 0.63
N PHE A 57 -3.60 -6.57 1.03
CA PHE A 57 -3.62 -5.32 1.75
C PHE A 57 -3.76 -4.18 0.74
N HIS A 58 -4.45 -3.11 1.12
CA HIS A 58 -4.52 -1.85 0.38
C HIS A 58 -3.80 -0.75 1.15
N LEU A 59 -3.05 0.08 0.42
CA LEU A 59 -2.38 1.25 0.95
C LEU A 59 -3.22 2.50 0.73
N ILE A 60 -3.38 3.30 1.78
CA ILE A 60 -4.14 4.55 1.76
C ILE A 60 -3.30 5.62 2.49
N PRO A 61 -2.72 6.60 1.78
CA PRO A 61 -2.74 6.76 0.33
C PRO A 61 -1.91 5.69 -0.40
N PRO A 62 -2.16 5.44 -1.71
CA PRO A 62 -1.41 4.47 -2.51
C PRO A 62 0.01 4.95 -2.91
N ARG A 63 0.34 6.21 -2.62
CA ARG A 63 1.65 6.83 -2.85
C ARG A 63 1.85 7.91 -1.80
N VAL A 64 3.10 8.18 -1.45
CA VAL A 64 3.48 9.28 -0.57
C VAL A 64 4.27 10.31 -1.37
N THR A 65 3.90 11.58 -1.22
CA THR A 65 4.67 12.69 -1.77
C THR A 65 4.82 13.73 -0.67
N PHE A 66 6.04 13.90 -0.19
CA PHE A 66 6.39 14.87 0.83
C PHE A 66 6.47 16.31 0.30
N GLY A 67 6.65 16.46 -1.02
CA GLY A 67 6.83 17.76 -1.65
C GLY A 67 8.24 18.29 -1.43
N VAL A 68 8.38 19.61 -1.28
CA VAL A 68 9.66 20.26 -1.01
C VAL A 68 9.91 20.28 0.50
N LEU A 69 11.03 19.72 0.92
CA LEU A 69 11.45 19.56 2.30
C LEU A 69 12.67 20.44 2.56
N LYS A 70 12.69 21.10 3.72
CA LYS A 70 13.88 21.78 4.20
C LYS A 70 14.93 20.78 4.69
N GLU A 71 16.18 20.96 4.28
CA GLU A 71 17.32 20.18 4.76
C GLU A 71 17.46 20.20 6.30
N GLY A 72 17.94 19.09 6.87
CA GLY A 72 18.20 18.92 8.30
C GLY A 72 16.95 18.69 9.15
N CYS A 73 15.78 18.56 8.55
CA CYS A 73 14.51 18.33 9.24
C CYS A 73 14.00 16.90 9.01
N THR A 74 13.29 16.37 10.01
CA THR A 74 12.58 15.09 9.92
C THR A 74 11.10 15.32 9.67
N TYR A 75 10.53 14.63 8.69
CA TYR A 75 9.11 14.68 8.36
C TYR A 75 8.51 13.28 8.48
N VAL A 76 7.26 13.21 8.95
CA VAL A 76 6.54 11.95 9.13
C VAL A 76 5.18 12.05 8.47
N THR A 77 4.79 11.01 7.74
CA THR A 77 3.46 10.89 7.16
C THR A 77 2.87 9.49 7.38
N PRO A 78 1.63 9.39 7.85
CA PRO A 78 0.98 8.11 8.07
C PRO A 78 0.46 7.51 6.76
N VAL A 79 0.61 6.20 6.60
CA VAL A 79 0.01 5.42 5.53
C VAL A 79 -0.76 4.26 6.14
N ILE A 80 -2.02 4.15 5.80
CA ILE A 80 -2.90 3.09 6.29
C ILE A 80 -2.70 1.85 5.42
N LEU A 81 -2.40 0.73 6.06
CA LEU A 81 -2.38 -0.60 5.46
C LEU A 81 -3.64 -1.35 5.90
N LYS A 82 -4.62 -1.48 5.00
CA LYS A 82 -5.93 -2.10 5.27
C LYS A 82 -5.99 -3.51 4.71
N ASN A 83 -6.31 -4.51 5.53
CA ASN A 83 -6.55 -5.86 5.04
C ASN A 83 -7.95 -5.93 4.41
N VAL A 84 -8.02 -6.04 3.08
CA VAL A 84 -9.28 -6.21 2.35
C VAL A 84 -9.56 -7.66 1.95
N GLY A 85 -8.71 -8.59 2.40
CA GLY A 85 -8.89 -10.02 2.23
C GLY A 85 -9.98 -10.62 3.13
N VAL A 86 -10.16 -11.92 3.00
CA VAL A 86 -11.17 -12.70 3.76
C VAL A 86 -10.60 -13.31 5.04
N ASP A 87 -9.28 -13.46 5.13
CA ASP A 87 -8.56 -14.05 6.27
C ASP A 87 -7.70 -13.00 6.98
N PHE A 88 -7.25 -13.30 8.20
CA PHE A 88 -6.16 -12.53 8.81
C PHE A 88 -4.88 -12.74 8.00
N SER A 89 -4.06 -11.70 7.89
CA SER A 89 -2.80 -11.79 7.15
C SER A 89 -1.69 -11.05 7.86
N ARG A 90 -0.45 -11.52 7.69
CA ARG A 90 0.74 -10.90 8.24
C ARG A 90 1.46 -10.10 7.15
N PHE A 91 2.16 -9.05 7.57
CA PHE A 91 3.03 -8.28 6.69
C PHE A 91 4.34 -7.97 7.40
N ARG A 92 5.37 -7.69 6.59
CA ARG A 92 6.67 -7.19 7.02
C ARG A 92 7.12 -6.10 6.07
N VAL A 93 7.68 -5.02 6.60
CA VAL A 93 8.27 -3.97 5.78
C VAL A 93 9.78 -4.23 5.65
N LYS A 94 10.29 -4.22 4.42
CA LYS A 94 11.73 -4.17 4.16
C LYS A 94 12.17 -2.72 4.34
N GLN A 95 13.06 -2.48 5.30
CA GLN A 95 13.50 -1.12 5.58
C GLN A 95 14.22 -0.54 4.35
N PRO A 96 13.89 0.70 3.95
CA PRO A 96 14.61 1.41 2.91
C PRO A 96 16.10 1.53 3.23
N PRO A 97 16.97 1.67 2.22
CA PRO A 97 18.38 1.95 2.44
C PRO A 97 18.57 3.26 3.21
N THR A 98 19.50 3.27 4.18
CA THR A 98 19.75 4.42 5.06
C THR A 98 20.17 5.69 4.31
N HIS A 99 20.84 5.56 3.15
CA HIS A 99 21.23 6.69 2.31
C HIS A 99 20.05 7.46 1.71
N THR A 100 18.83 6.90 1.72
CA THR A 100 17.63 7.60 1.24
C THR A 100 17.03 8.54 2.30
N GLY A 101 17.52 8.48 3.55
CA GLY A 101 16.91 9.19 4.68
C GLY A 101 15.55 8.63 5.11
N LEU A 102 15.02 7.59 4.44
CA LEU A 102 13.71 7.02 4.72
C LEU A 102 13.76 5.97 5.82
N ARG A 103 12.72 5.95 6.67
CA ARG A 103 12.50 4.94 7.70
C ARG A 103 11.02 4.61 7.81
N VAL A 104 10.69 3.35 8.10
CA VAL A 104 9.30 2.93 8.32
C VAL A 104 9.12 2.43 9.74
N MET A 105 8.21 3.04 10.49
CA MET A 105 7.82 2.61 11.83
C MET A 105 6.43 1.98 11.80
N TYR A 106 6.30 0.79 12.40
CA TYR A 106 5.04 0.07 12.54
C TYR A 106 5.17 -0.98 13.64
N THR A 107 4.03 -1.47 14.13
CA THR A 107 4.00 -2.63 15.03
C THR A 107 3.76 -3.90 14.20
N PRO A 108 4.71 -4.85 14.15
CA PRO A 108 4.49 -6.12 13.45
C PRO A 108 3.36 -6.93 14.09
N GLY A 109 2.49 -7.50 13.28
CA GLY A 109 1.39 -8.33 13.77
C GLY A 109 0.49 -8.86 12.66
N PRO A 110 -0.37 -9.85 12.97
CA PRO A 110 -1.45 -10.23 12.08
C PRO A 110 -2.52 -9.12 12.05
N VAL A 111 -3.07 -8.84 10.88
CA VAL A 111 -4.17 -7.89 10.69
C VAL A 111 -5.39 -8.69 10.25
N ALA A 112 -6.46 -8.67 11.04
CA ALA A 112 -7.70 -9.36 10.68
C ALA A 112 -8.35 -8.73 9.44
N ALA A 113 -9.18 -9.51 8.74
CA ALA A 113 -9.96 -9.04 7.60
C ALA A 113 -10.79 -7.80 7.96
N GLY A 114 -10.77 -6.79 7.09
CA GLY A 114 -11.48 -5.53 7.28
C GLY A 114 -10.80 -4.53 8.23
N LEU A 115 -9.79 -4.94 9.00
CA LEU A 115 -9.03 -4.06 9.88
C LEU A 115 -7.90 -3.34 9.13
N GLN A 116 -7.31 -2.36 9.82
CA GLN A 116 -6.24 -1.53 9.30
C GLN A 116 -5.17 -1.29 10.36
N VAL A 117 -3.95 -1.04 9.90
CA VAL A 117 -2.82 -0.61 10.72
C VAL A 117 -2.17 0.61 10.09
N GLU A 118 -1.50 1.41 10.91
CA GLU A 118 -0.79 2.60 10.46
C GLU A 118 0.70 2.29 10.28
N LEU A 119 1.24 2.64 9.12
CA LEU A 119 2.68 2.68 8.83
C LEU A 119 3.10 4.14 8.86
N LYS A 120 4.04 4.51 9.73
CA LYS A 120 4.61 5.85 9.75
C LYS A 120 5.83 5.88 8.84
N ILE A 121 5.73 6.62 7.74
CA ILE A 121 6.84 6.85 6.82
C ILE A 121 7.54 8.10 7.28
N GLU A 122 8.78 7.95 7.71
CA GLU A 122 9.65 9.03 8.14
C GLU A 122 10.71 9.29 7.06
N ILE A 123 11.02 10.56 6.84
CA ILE A 123 12.13 11.00 5.99
C ILE A 123 12.95 12.03 6.75
N PHE A 124 14.25 11.77 6.89
CA PHE A 124 15.24 12.76 7.27
C PHE A 124 15.76 13.43 6.00
N ALA A 125 15.45 14.71 5.83
CA ALA A 125 15.85 15.46 4.65
C ALA A 125 17.35 15.77 4.71
N MET A 126 18.16 14.91 4.10
CA MET A 126 19.60 15.07 3.97
C MET A 126 20.00 15.09 2.50
N VAL A 127 20.97 15.94 2.16
CA VAL A 127 21.53 16.00 0.82
C VAL A 127 22.66 14.99 0.71
N THR A 128 22.53 14.03 -0.20
CA THR A 128 23.46 12.90 -0.32
C THR A 128 24.66 13.22 -1.22
N GLY A 129 24.62 14.36 -1.93
CA GLY A 129 25.83 15.03 -2.45
C GLY A 129 25.91 15.18 -3.96
N GLY A 130 26.32 16.40 -4.35
CA GLY A 130 26.79 16.84 -5.66
C GLY A 130 26.72 18.37 -5.68
N GLU A 131 27.85 19.08 -5.77
CA GLU A 131 27.93 20.56 -5.82
C GLU A 131 27.18 21.18 -7.02
N ASP A 132 26.57 20.33 -7.86
CA ASP A 132 26.07 20.63 -9.20
C ASP A 132 24.53 20.74 -9.25
N SER A 133 23.81 20.41 -8.18
CA SER A 133 22.34 20.25 -8.17
C SER A 133 21.54 21.50 -7.79
N GLY A 134 22.14 22.70 -7.84
CA GLY A 134 21.42 23.96 -7.62
C GLY A 134 20.65 24.05 -6.30
N GLY A 135 21.02 23.23 -5.30
CA GLY A 135 20.37 23.14 -3.99
C GLY A 135 19.07 22.31 -3.95
N LEU A 136 18.71 21.57 -5.02
CA LEU A 136 17.51 20.74 -5.07
C LEU A 136 17.84 19.26 -5.36
N GLU A 137 17.57 18.36 -4.41
CA GLU A 137 17.77 16.91 -4.56
C GLU A 137 16.42 16.16 -4.58
N GLU A 138 16.16 15.35 -5.61
CA GLU A 138 14.96 14.52 -5.68
C GLU A 138 15.22 13.12 -5.08
N ILE A 139 14.39 12.73 -4.11
CA ILE A 139 14.30 11.39 -3.57
C ILE A 139 13.10 10.68 -4.21
N SER A 140 13.35 9.54 -4.85
CA SER A 140 12.30 8.64 -5.35
C SER A 140 12.63 7.19 -4.99
N HIS A 141 11.84 6.59 -4.11
CA HIS A 141 12.06 5.22 -3.64
C HIS A 141 10.75 4.45 -3.45
N ASP A 142 10.73 3.17 -3.80
CA ASP A 142 9.59 2.28 -3.58
C ASP A 142 9.81 1.44 -2.33
N ILE A 143 9.00 1.65 -1.29
CA ILE A 143 9.04 0.86 -0.07
C ILE A 143 8.37 -0.49 -0.32
N GLU A 144 9.09 -1.58 -0.07
CA GLU A 144 8.60 -2.95 -0.22
C GLU A 144 7.91 -3.43 1.07
N ILE A 145 6.62 -3.75 0.96
CA ILE A 145 5.83 -4.37 2.04
C ILE A 145 5.54 -5.81 1.63
N LEU A 146 6.25 -6.73 2.27
CA LEU A 146 6.15 -8.17 2.06
C LEU A 146 4.90 -8.69 2.77
N THR A 147 3.94 -9.20 2.02
CA THR A 147 2.82 -9.98 2.55
C THR A 147 3.07 -11.45 2.26
N GLU A 148 2.23 -12.34 2.80
CA GLU A 148 2.31 -13.78 2.52
C GLU A 148 2.15 -14.11 1.02
N ILE A 149 1.48 -13.23 0.30
CA ILE A 149 0.93 -13.49 -1.02
C ILE A 149 1.64 -12.69 -2.11
N GLU A 150 1.83 -11.41 -1.84
CA GLU A 150 2.44 -10.45 -2.77
C GLU A 150 3.32 -9.46 -2.02
N THR A 151 4.20 -8.80 -2.75
CA THR A 151 4.93 -7.63 -2.26
C THR A 151 4.22 -6.39 -2.77
N LEU A 152 3.74 -5.55 -1.85
CA LEU A 152 3.18 -4.24 -2.19
C LEU A 152 4.32 -3.22 -2.29
N LEU A 153 4.25 -2.38 -3.31
CA LEU A 153 5.17 -1.26 -3.48
C LEU A 153 4.44 0.03 -3.08
N LEU A 154 5.03 0.77 -2.13
CA LEU A 154 4.61 2.12 -1.77
C LEU A 154 5.62 3.14 -2.32
N PRO A 155 5.31 3.82 -3.43
CA PRO A 155 6.17 4.85 -3.96
C PRO A 155 6.21 6.06 -3.02
N VAL A 156 7.41 6.51 -2.69
CA VAL A 156 7.69 7.70 -1.88
C VAL A 156 8.52 8.67 -2.71
N ARG A 157 8.07 9.92 -2.76
CA ARG A 157 8.77 11.02 -3.45
C ARG A 157 8.95 12.23 -2.54
N ALA A 158 10.10 12.88 -2.62
CA ALA A 158 10.40 14.14 -1.95
C ALA A 158 11.43 14.94 -2.75
N ASN A 159 11.42 16.26 -2.60
CA ASN A 159 12.48 17.15 -3.07
C ASN A 159 13.09 17.82 -1.85
N ILE A 160 14.41 17.78 -1.68
CA ILE A 160 15.11 18.43 -0.58
C ILE A 160 15.69 19.74 -1.09
N LEU A 161 15.44 20.81 -0.34
CA LEU A 161 15.97 22.14 -0.60
C LEU A 161 16.96 22.52 0.53
N CYS A 162 18.18 22.89 0.13
CA CYS A 162 19.22 23.48 1.00
C CYS A 162 18.86 24.89 1.48
#